data_AF-A0A1E7J3K6-F1
#
_entry.id   AF-A0A1E7J3K6-F1
#
_cell.length_a   1.000
_cell.length_b   1.000
_cell.length_c   1.000
_cell.angle_alpha   90.00
_cell.angle_beta   90.00
_cell.angle_gamma   90.00
#
_symmetry.space_group_name_H-M   'P 1'
#
loop_
_entity.id
_entity.type
_entity.pdbx_description
1 polymer ?
#
loop_
_entity_poly.entity_id
_entity_poly.type
_entity_poly.pdbx_seq_one_letter_code
_entity_poly.pdbx_strand_id
1 'polypeptide(L)'
;MFDYSLAHWATFFTAAVLLNLSPGPDMAFILGQTAKRGVQSGFSAVKWIGAAYLIWLGIQALRSKGTNMSVNDQVSPKGLMKIFKQGVLVAVLNPKVAIFFLAFLPQFVEAGAGSVSAQLFLHGSLIIVVAALVEPPLILIGGKLTGFLSNNTQVSRWMDRGLGALFVGLGIKLATSDRI
;
A
#
# COMPACT_ATOMS: atom_id res chain seq x y z
N MET A 1 16.93 -30.13 -7.61
CA MET A 1 16.26 -29.20 -8.56
C MET A 1 14.77 -29.47 -8.39
N PHE A 2 13.96 -28.51 -7.97
CA PHE A 2 12.54 -28.76 -7.72
C PHE A 2 11.84 -28.98 -9.06
N ASP A 3 11.35 -30.20 -9.31
CA ASP A 3 10.55 -30.52 -10.49
C ASP A 3 9.14 -29.95 -10.31
N TYR A 4 9.00 -28.65 -10.52
CA TYR A 4 7.71 -27.99 -10.53
C TYR A 4 6.97 -28.37 -11.81
N SER A 5 5.86 -29.09 -11.66
CA SER A 5 4.98 -29.41 -12.78
C SER A 5 4.29 -28.15 -13.32
N LEU A 6 3.90 -28.18 -14.60
CA LEU A 6 3.13 -27.10 -15.24
C LEU A 6 1.85 -26.75 -14.45
N ALA A 7 1.25 -27.76 -13.81
CA ALA A 7 0.08 -27.60 -12.95
C ALA A 7 0.36 -26.76 -11.69
N HIS A 8 1.57 -26.85 -11.12
CA HIS A 8 1.98 -26.07 -9.95
C HIS A 8 2.11 -24.57 -10.32
N TRP A 9 2.75 -24.28 -11.44
CA TRP A 9 2.86 -22.90 -11.95
C TRP A 9 1.51 -22.34 -12.38
N ALA A 10 0.65 -23.15 -13.00
CA ALA A 10 -0.69 -22.72 -13.40
C ALA A 10 -1.57 -22.40 -12.18
N THR A 11 -1.54 -23.22 -11.13
CA THR A 11 -2.30 -22.97 -9.90
C THR A 11 -1.75 -21.78 -9.12
N PHE A 12 -0.43 -21.63 -9.00
CA PHE A 12 0.19 -20.45 -8.39
C PHE A 12 -0.15 -19.17 -9.14
N PHE A 13 -0.02 -19.15 -10.46
CA PHE A 13 -0.34 -17.99 -11.28
C PHE A 13 -1.83 -17.65 -11.16
N THR A 14 -2.72 -18.64 -11.22
CA THR A 14 -4.16 -18.43 -11.06
C THR A 14 -4.50 -17.88 -9.69
N ALA A 15 -3.91 -18.40 -8.61
CA ALA A 15 -4.14 -17.90 -7.25
C ALA A 15 -3.57 -16.48 -7.05
N ALA A 16 -2.37 -16.21 -7.58
CA ALA A 16 -1.75 -14.89 -7.51
C ALA A 16 -2.52 -13.84 -8.33
N VAL A 17 -3.04 -14.24 -9.50
CA VAL A 17 -3.94 -13.43 -10.33
C VAL A 17 -5.24 -13.20 -9.58
N LEU A 18 -5.93 -14.23 -9.08
CA LEU A 18 -7.18 -14.09 -8.32
C LEU A 18 -7.03 -13.22 -7.08
N LEU A 19 -5.86 -13.23 -6.43
CA LEU A 19 -5.61 -12.42 -5.24
C LEU A 19 -5.25 -10.97 -5.57
N ASN A 20 -4.50 -10.72 -6.64
CA ASN A 20 -4.27 -9.35 -7.12
C ASN A 20 -5.50 -8.77 -7.84
N LEU A 21 -6.34 -9.62 -8.42
CA LEU A 21 -7.58 -9.26 -9.08
C LEU A 21 -8.80 -9.35 -8.17
N SER A 22 -8.72 -9.73 -6.89
CA SER A 22 -9.89 -9.71 -6.00
C SER A 22 -10.37 -8.26 -5.95
N PRO A 23 -11.37 -7.88 -6.76
CA PRO A 23 -11.46 -6.50 -7.14
C PRO A 23 -12.21 -5.80 -6.03
N GLY A 24 -11.70 -4.66 -5.57
CA GLY A 24 -12.59 -3.65 -5.00
C GLY A 24 -13.70 -3.30 -6.02
N PRO A 25 -14.80 -2.67 -5.58
CA PRO A 25 -15.87 -2.23 -6.49
C PRO A 25 -15.37 -1.42 -7.69
N ASP A 26 -14.29 -0.65 -7.51
CA ASP A 26 -13.57 0.12 -8.52
C ASP A 26 -12.84 -0.77 -9.56
N MET A 27 -12.04 -1.73 -9.11
CA MET A 27 -11.34 -2.69 -9.98
C MET A 27 -12.33 -3.58 -10.74
N ALA A 28 -13.45 -3.98 -10.10
CA ALA A 28 -14.49 -4.78 -10.74
C ALA A 28 -15.14 -4.02 -11.91
N PHE A 29 -15.39 -2.72 -11.72
CA PHE A 29 -15.91 -1.85 -12.78
C PHE A 29 -14.92 -1.70 -13.94
N ILE A 30 -13.64 -1.46 -13.65
CA ILE A 30 -12.58 -1.34 -14.67
C ILE A 30 -12.43 -2.64 -15.47
N LEU A 31 -12.38 -3.78 -14.78
CA LEU A 31 -12.31 -5.10 -15.42
C LEU A 31 -13.57 -5.39 -16.25
N GLY A 32 -14.75 -5.03 -15.74
CA GLY A 32 -16.01 -5.15 -16.48
C GLY A 32 -16.04 -4.32 -17.75
N GLN A 33 -15.55 -3.08 -17.72
CA GLN A 33 -15.42 -2.23 -18.91
C GLN A 33 -14.36 -2.78 -19.87
N THR A 34 -13.25 -3.30 -19.36
CA THR A 34 -12.19 -3.94 -20.17
C THR A 34 -12.71 -5.17 -20.91
N ALA A 35 -13.44 -6.05 -20.21
CA ALA A 35 -13.99 -7.27 -20.78
C ALA A 35 -15.10 -7.01 -21.80
N LYS A 36 -15.97 -6.01 -21.54
CA LYS A 36 -17.10 -5.69 -22.42
C LYS A 36 -16.73 -4.81 -23.61
N ARG A 37 -15.73 -3.94 -23.47
CA ARG A 37 -15.44 -2.85 -24.42
C ARG A 37 -13.95 -2.68 -24.75
N GLY A 38 -13.12 -3.63 -24.38
CA GLY A 38 -11.69 -3.66 -24.69
C GLY A 38 -10.81 -2.85 -23.71
N VAL A 39 -9.49 -3.10 -23.79
CA VAL A 39 -8.45 -2.53 -22.91
C VAL A 39 -8.45 -1.00 -22.88
N GLN A 40 -8.73 -0.35 -24.01
CA GLN A 40 -8.83 1.12 -24.10
C GLN A 40 -9.96 1.69 -23.22
N SER A 41 -11.10 1.00 -23.15
CA SER A 41 -12.23 1.39 -22.29
C SER A 41 -11.92 1.19 -20.82
N GLY A 42 -11.19 0.12 -20.48
CA GLY A 42 -10.66 -0.11 -19.14
C GLY A 42 -9.72 0.99 -18.67
N PHE A 43 -8.74 1.33 -19.51
CA PHE A 43 -7.79 2.41 -19.22
C PHE A 43 -8.49 3.77 -19.11
N SER A 44 -9.49 4.03 -19.96
CA SER A 44 -10.34 5.22 -19.87
C SER A 44 -11.10 5.28 -18.54
N ALA A 45 -11.66 4.16 -18.08
CA ALA A 45 -12.34 4.09 -16.79
C ALA A 45 -11.38 4.40 -15.63
N VAL A 46 -10.18 3.82 -15.63
CA VAL A 46 -9.13 4.12 -14.64
C VAL A 46 -8.76 5.60 -14.67
N LYS A 47 -8.54 6.15 -15.86
CA LYS A 47 -8.14 7.55 -16.06
C LYS A 47 -9.19 8.50 -15.47
N TRP A 48 -10.46 8.31 -15.79
CA TRP A 48 -11.53 9.20 -15.32
C TRP A 48 -11.83 9.02 -13.82
N ILE A 49 -11.88 7.79 -13.33
CA ILE A 49 -12.08 7.51 -11.89
C ILE A 49 -10.91 8.08 -11.08
N GLY A 50 -9.67 7.83 -11.53
CA GLY A 50 -8.46 8.35 -10.90
C GLY A 50 -8.40 9.87 -10.91
N ALA A 51 -8.73 10.51 -12.04
CA ALA A 51 -8.77 11.96 -12.14
C ALA A 51 -9.82 12.57 -11.20
N ALA A 52 -11.04 12.02 -11.18
CA ALA A 52 -12.10 12.47 -10.29
C ALA A 52 -11.70 12.30 -8.81
N TYR A 53 -11.09 11.17 -8.46
CA TYR A 53 -10.62 10.89 -7.11
C TYR A 53 -9.52 11.86 -6.65
N LEU A 54 -8.53 12.13 -7.51
CA LEU A 54 -7.47 13.10 -7.22
C LEU A 54 -8.02 14.52 -7.06
N ILE A 55 -8.94 14.95 -7.93
CA ILE A 55 -9.58 16.27 -7.80
C ILE A 55 -10.39 16.33 -6.51
N TRP A 56 -11.14 15.28 -6.17
CA TRP A 56 -11.92 15.23 -4.94
C TRP A 56 -11.03 15.32 -3.68
N LEU A 57 -9.96 14.53 -3.60
CA LEU A 57 -8.96 14.62 -2.53
C LEU A 57 -8.31 16.01 -2.48
N GLY A 58 -7.99 16.56 -3.65
CA GLY A 58 -7.38 17.88 -3.76
C GLY A 58 -8.29 18.99 -3.25
N ILE A 59 -9.57 18.97 -3.61
CA ILE A 59 -10.59 19.90 -3.09
C ILE A 59 -10.76 19.73 -1.58
N GLN A 60 -10.77 18.50 -1.07
CA GLN A 60 -10.87 18.25 0.37
C GLN A 60 -9.68 18.85 1.12
N ALA A 61 -8.46 18.69 0.60
CA ALA A 61 -7.24 19.27 1.16
C ALA A 61 -7.22 20.82 1.05
N LEU A 62 -7.65 21.40 -0.07
CA LEU A 62 -7.77 22.86 -0.24
C LEU A 62 -8.79 23.48 0.72
N ARG A 63 -9.87 22.75 1.03
CA ARG A 63 -10.91 23.16 1.98
C ARG A 63 -10.58 22.81 3.44
N SER A 64 -9.45 22.15 3.68
CA SER A 64 -8.98 21.86 5.04
C SER A 64 -8.81 23.17 5.80
N LYS A 65 -9.33 23.22 7.03
CA LYS A 65 -9.10 24.32 7.97
C LYS A 65 -7.75 24.15 8.70
N GLY A 66 -6.89 23.28 8.19
CA GLY A 66 -5.73 22.76 8.89
C GLY A 66 -6.13 21.52 9.67
N THR A 67 -5.20 20.61 9.82
CA THR A 67 -5.34 19.45 10.71
C THR A 67 -5.38 19.98 12.14
N ASN A 68 -6.59 20.31 12.62
CA ASN A 68 -6.89 20.23 14.04
C ASN A 68 -6.86 18.74 14.39
N MET A 69 -5.67 18.16 14.46
CA MET A 69 -5.41 17.04 15.34
C MET A 69 -5.50 17.59 16.77
N SER A 70 -6.69 18.04 17.14
CA SER A 70 -7.09 17.92 18.52
C SER A 70 -7.08 16.42 18.74
N VAL A 71 -5.98 15.91 19.32
CA VAL A 71 -5.91 14.58 19.88
C VAL A 71 -6.85 14.59 21.08
N ASN A 72 -8.15 14.73 20.80
CA ASN A 72 -9.25 14.62 21.75
C ASN A 72 -9.95 13.28 21.60
N ASP A 73 -9.41 12.38 20.78
CA ASP A 73 -9.57 10.98 21.08
C ASP A 73 -8.60 10.68 22.21
N GLN A 74 -9.17 10.48 23.40
CA GLN A 74 -8.59 9.64 24.43
C GLN A 74 -8.28 8.28 23.80
N VAL A 75 -7.18 8.17 23.08
CA VAL A 75 -6.58 6.89 22.75
C VAL A 75 -6.06 6.40 24.08
N SER A 76 -6.95 5.79 24.88
CA SER A 76 -6.57 5.02 26.06
C SER A 76 -5.35 4.22 25.65
N PRO A 77 -4.19 4.37 26.33
CA PRO A 77 -2.94 3.78 25.89
C PRO A 77 -3.21 2.30 25.66
N LYS A 78 -3.32 1.91 24.38
CA LYS A 78 -3.64 0.53 24.02
C LYS A 78 -2.47 -0.25 24.61
N GLY A 79 -2.75 -1.15 25.55
CA GLY A 79 -1.70 -1.96 26.16
C GLY A 79 -0.85 -2.59 25.06
N LEU A 80 0.46 -2.67 25.25
CA LEU A 80 1.42 -3.15 24.25
C LEU A 80 0.97 -4.46 23.58
N MET A 81 0.36 -5.35 24.37
CA MET A 81 -0.20 -6.61 23.90
C MET A 81 -1.34 -6.43 22.88
N LYS A 82 -2.20 -5.41 23.03
CA LYS A 82 -3.28 -5.12 22.07
C LYS A 82 -2.73 -4.58 20.75
N ILE A 83 -1.70 -3.73 20.82
CA ILE A 83 -0.99 -3.22 19.64
C ILE A 83 -0.28 -4.38 18.92
N PHE A 84 0.44 -5.20 19.66
CA PHE A 84 1.11 -6.39 19.13
C PHE A 84 0.12 -7.36 18.47
N LYS A 85 -0.98 -7.71 19.15
CA LYS A 85 -2.03 -8.58 18.58
C LYS A 85 -2.66 -7.99 17.33
N GLN A 86 -2.91 -6.68 17.31
CA GLN A 86 -3.40 -6.01 16.11
C GLN A 86 -2.38 -6.10 14.96
N GLY A 87 -1.10 -5.88 15.24
CA GLY A 87 -0.03 -6.02 14.25
C GLY A 87 0.08 -7.44 13.70
N VAL A 88 0.09 -8.44 14.58
CA VAL A 88 0.09 -9.86 14.18
C VAL A 88 -1.14 -10.18 13.34
N LEU A 89 -2.32 -9.76 13.77
CA LEU A 89 -3.56 -10.03 13.04
C LEU A 89 -3.54 -9.38 11.66
N VAL A 90 -3.08 -8.13 11.54
CA VAL A 90 -2.91 -7.44 10.26
C VAL A 90 -1.90 -8.15 9.38
N ALA A 91 -0.76 -8.57 9.92
CA ALA A 91 0.27 -9.29 9.17
C ALA A 91 -0.23 -10.65 8.65
N VAL A 92 -0.95 -11.41 9.49
CA VAL A 92 -1.53 -12.71 9.14
C VAL A 92 -2.68 -12.57 8.14
N LEU A 93 -3.55 -11.57 8.32
CA LEU A 93 -4.68 -11.29 7.42
C LEU A 93 -4.27 -10.55 6.15
N ASN A 94 -2.99 -10.20 5.96
CA ASN A 94 -2.50 -9.57 4.75
C ASN A 94 -1.96 -10.64 3.79
N PRO A 95 -2.80 -11.19 2.90
CA PRO A 95 -2.38 -12.27 2.03
C PRO A 95 -1.32 -11.82 1.01
N LYS A 96 -1.18 -10.51 0.79
CA LYS A 96 -0.16 -9.94 -0.11
C LYS A 96 1.25 -10.15 0.43
N VAL A 97 1.43 -9.97 1.75
CA VAL A 97 2.72 -10.20 2.41
C VAL A 97 3.10 -11.68 2.35
N ALA A 98 2.14 -12.57 2.62
CA ALA A 98 2.36 -14.02 2.53
C ALA A 98 2.76 -14.45 1.12
N ILE A 99 2.03 -14.00 0.09
CA ILE A 99 2.38 -14.32 -1.30
C ILE A 99 3.72 -13.73 -1.72
N PHE A 100 4.03 -12.50 -1.32
CA PHE A 100 5.34 -11.90 -1.59
C PHE A 100 6.47 -12.77 -1.04
N PHE A 101 6.39 -13.19 0.22
CA PHE A 101 7.43 -14.04 0.81
C PHE A 101 7.49 -15.41 0.16
N LEU A 102 6.36 -16.05 -0.14
CA LEU A 102 6.35 -17.33 -0.84
C LEU A 102 6.95 -17.24 -2.25
N ALA A 103 6.75 -16.13 -2.95
CA ALA A 103 7.25 -15.93 -4.31
C ALA A 103 8.74 -15.57 -4.36
N PHE A 104 9.20 -14.71 -3.45
CA PHE A 104 10.54 -14.12 -3.51
C PHE A 104 11.54 -14.81 -2.59
N LEU A 105 11.13 -15.25 -1.39
CA LEU A 105 12.08 -15.75 -0.39
C LEU A 105 12.77 -17.07 -0.82
N PRO A 106 12.11 -18.03 -1.49
CA PRO A 106 12.79 -19.21 -2.05
C PRO A 106 13.82 -18.88 -3.15
N GLN A 107 13.71 -17.74 -3.83
CA GLN A 107 14.64 -17.35 -4.89
C GLN A 107 16.04 -17.00 -4.33
N PHE A 108 16.12 -16.71 -3.03
CA PHE A 108 17.37 -16.42 -2.33
C PHE A 108 18.00 -17.66 -1.68
N VAL A 109 17.40 -18.85 -1.87
CA VAL A 109 17.95 -20.11 -1.36
C VAL A 109 18.89 -20.71 -2.40
N GLU A 110 20.14 -20.98 -1.99
CA GLU A 110 21.14 -21.58 -2.86
C GLU A 110 21.23 -23.10 -2.63
N ALA A 111 21.13 -23.86 -3.72
CA ALA A 111 21.23 -25.31 -3.68
C ALA A 111 22.68 -25.73 -3.38
N GLY A 112 22.89 -26.47 -2.29
CA GLY A 112 24.22 -26.93 -1.85
C GLY A 112 24.84 -26.09 -0.72
N ALA A 113 24.28 -24.92 -0.41
CA ALA A 113 24.73 -24.05 0.69
C ALA A 113 24.14 -24.42 2.07
N GLY A 114 23.77 -25.70 2.28
CA GLY A 114 23.20 -26.19 3.55
C GLY A 114 21.68 -26.39 3.53
N SER A 115 21.05 -26.45 4.72
CA SER A 115 19.63 -26.77 4.83
C SER A 115 18.74 -25.58 4.44
N VAL A 116 17.75 -25.85 3.58
CA VAL A 116 16.80 -24.84 3.08
C VAL A 116 16.11 -24.11 4.23
N SER A 117 15.61 -24.84 5.23
CA SER A 117 14.92 -24.24 6.38
C SER A 117 15.80 -23.27 7.17
N ALA A 118 17.10 -23.56 7.33
CA ALA A 118 18.02 -22.65 8.02
C ALA A 118 18.31 -21.40 7.20
N GLN A 119 18.48 -21.53 5.87
CA GLN A 119 18.61 -20.37 4.99
C GLN A 119 17.35 -19.51 5.03
N LEU A 120 16.15 -20.09 4.92
CA LEU A 120 14.89 -19.33 5.00
C LEU A 120 14.74 -18.61 6.34
N PHE A 121 15.10 -19.27 7.46
CA PHE A 121 15.08 -18.67 8.79
C PHE A 121 16.06 -17.49 8.89
N LEU A 122 17.27 -17.63 8.35
CA LEU A 122 18.28 -16.57 8.32
C LEU A 122 17.81 -15.36 7.48
N HIS A 123 17.26 -15.59 6.29
CA HIS A 123 16.72 -14.52 5.45
C HIS A 123 15.55 -13.80 6.13
N GLY A 124 14.60 -14.54 6.71
CA GLY A 124 13.49 -13.96 7.47
C GLY A 124 13.98 -13.14 8.67
N SER A 125 14.97 -13.63 9.41
CA SER A 125 15.58 -12.92 10.54
C SER A 125 16.26 -11.62 10.10
N LEU A 126 17.01 -11.65 8.99
CA LEU A 126 17.65 -10.47 8.43
C LEU A 126 16.62 -9.39 8.05
N ILE A 127 15.50 -9.78 7.44
CA ILE A 127 14.42 -8.85 7.09
C ILE A 127 13.84 -8.20 8.35
N ILE A 128 13.61 -8.99 9.41
CA ILE A 128 13.12 -8.47 10.70
C ILE A 128 14.13 -7.49 11.31
N VAL A 129 15.43 -7.82 11.30
CA VAL A 129 16.48 -6.94 11.85
C VAL A 129 16.55 -5.62 11.08
N VAL A 130 16.52 -5.67 9.75
CA VAL A 130 16.52 -4.47 8.91
C VAL A 130 15.27 -3.62 9.19
N ALA A 131 14.09 -4.23 9.24
CA ALA A 131 12.85 -3.54 9.57
C ALA A 131 12.93 -2.91 10.98
N ALA A 132 13.39 -3.65 11.98
CA ALA A 132 13.54 -3.15 13.34
C ALA A 132 14.57 -2.01 13.48
N LEU A 133 15.54 -1.89 12.58
CA LEU A 133 16.50 -0.79 12.56
C LEU A 133 15.98 0.42 11.77
N VAL A 134 15.26 0.20 10.67
CA VAL A 134 14.82 1.26 9.75
C VAL A 134 13.48 1.87 10.18
N GLU A 135 12.53 1.05 10.63
CA GLU A 135 11.17 1.51 10.93
C GLU A 135 11.09 2.45 12.15
N PRO A 136 11.74 2.18 13.31
CA PRO A 136 11.57 3.05 14.47
C PRO A 136 12.07 4.49 14.25
N PRO A 137 13.25 4.75 13.63
CA PRO A 137 13.66 6.10 13.29
C PRO A 137 12.64 6.83 12.39
N LEU A 138 12.10 6.14 11.38
CA LEU A 138 11.09 6.71 10.50
C LEU A 138 9.79 7.05 11.26
N ILE A 139 9.35 6.17 12.16
CA ILE A 139 8.18 6.41 13.01
C ILE A 139 8.41 7.61 13.95
N LEU A 140 9.58 7.70 14.57
CA LEU A 140 9.92 8.81 15.47
C LEU A 140 9.98 10.15 14.71
N ILE A 141 10.58 10.17 13.53
CA ILE A 141 10.63 11.36 12.66
C ILE A 141 9.20 11.73 12.22
N GLY A 142 8.41 10.76 11.77
CA GLY A 142 7.02 10.95 11.39
C GLY A 142 6.17 11.51 12.54
N GLY A 143 6.36 10.99 13.76
CA GLY A 143 5.69 11.48 14.97
C GLY A 143 6.08 12.92 15.31
N LYS A 144 7.37 13.25 15.25
CA LYS A 144 7.86 14.64 15.46
C LYS A 144 7.33 15.59 14.39
N LEU A 145 7.34 15.18 13.12
CA LEU A 145 6.82 15.98 12.01
C LEU A 145 5.32 16.21 12.17
N THR A 146 4.56 15.17 12.51
CA THR A 146 3.12 15.26 12.76
C THR A 146 2.83 16.18 13.94
N GLY A 147 3.58 16.07 15.05
CA GLY A 147 3.45 16.95 16.22
C GLY A 147 3.81 18.41 15.93
N PHE A 148 4.85 18.65 15.13
CA PHE A 148 5.22 19.99 14.68
C PHE A 148 4.12 20.61 13.79
N LEU A 149 3.55 19.83 12.87
CA LEU A 149 2.48 20.26 11.98
C LEU A 149 1.17 20.51 12.74
N SER A 150 0.83 19.67 13.72
CA SER A 150 -0.38 19.82 14.52
C SER A 150 -0.30 21.02 15.48
N ASN A 151 0.90 21.37 15.95
CA ASN A 151 1.09 22.54 16.81
C ASN A 151 1.01 23.87 16.06
N ASN A 152 1.21 23.88 14.73
CA ASN A 152 1.11 25.08 13.91
C ASN A 152 0.04 24.95 12.82
N THR A 153 -1.17 25.40 13.17
CA THR A 153 -2.35 25.38 12.29
C THR A 153 -2.16 26.17 10.99
N GLN A 154 -1.23 27.12 10.93
CA GLN A 154 -0.93 27.84 9.70
C GLN A 154 -0.06 27.00 8.76
N VAL A 155 0.99 26.35 9.27
CA VAL A 155 1.86 25.46 8.49
C VAL A 155 1.08 24.26 7.97
N SER A 156 0.27 23.62 8.82
CA SER A 156 -0.61 22.53 8.41
C SER A 156 -1.58 22.96 7.30
N ARG A 157 -2.22 24.14 7.39
CA ARG A 157 -3.08 24.68 6.32
C ARG A 157 -2.34 24.90 5.00
N TRP A 158 -1.14 25.45 5.04
CA TRP A 158 -0.36 25.68 3.81
C TRP A 158 0.10 24.38 3.18
N MET A 159 0.47 23.40 3.99
CA MET A 159 0.84 22.07 3.51
C MET A 159 -0.36 21.34 2.88
N ASP A 160 -1.52 21.37 3.53
CA ASP A 160 -2.77 20.83 3.00
C ASP A 160 -3.17 21.52 1.69
N ARG A 161 -3.04 22.85 1.60
CA ARG A 161 -3.31 23.60 0.36
C ARG A 161 -2.32 23.26 -0.75
N GLY A 162 -1.04 23.09 -0.42
CA GLY A 162 -0.01 22.68 -1.38
C GLY A 162 -0.28 21.28 -1.94
N LEU A 163 -0.55 20.31 -1.07
CA LEU A 163 -0.97 18.96 -1.45
C LEU A 163 -2.28 18.97 -2.25
N GLY A 164 -3.23 19.82 -1.85
CA GLY A 164 -4.50 19.97 -2.54
C GLY A 164 -4.35 20.50 -3.96
N ALA A 165 -3.55 21.56 -4.13
CA ALA A 165 -3.22 22.11 -5.44
C ALA A 165 -2.48 21.08 -6.31
N LEU A 166 -1.55 20.32 -5.73
CA LEU A 166 -0.84 19.24 -6.41
C LEU A 166 -1.82 18.16 -6.90
N PHE A 167 -2.73 17.67 -6.06
CA PHE A 167 -3.70 16.64 -6.45
C PHE A 167 -4.71 17.14 -7.49
N VAL A 168 -5.21 18.38 -7.38
CA VAL A 168 -6.04 18.97 -8.43
C VAL A 168 -5.27 19.08 -9.74
N GLY A 169 -4.02 19.57 -9.69
CA GLY A 169 -3.17 19.67 -10.88
C GLY A 169 -2.89 18.32 -11.54
N LEU A 170 -2.56 17.30 -10.75
CA LEU A 170 -2.36 15.93 -11.24
C LEU A 170 -3.65 15.32 -11.79
N GLY A 171 -4.79 15.56 -11.14
CA GLY A 171 -6.09 15.08 -11.60
C GLY A 171 -6.52 15.73 -12.92
N ILE A 172 -6.34 17.04 -13.07
CA ILE A 172 -6.57 17.76 -14.33
C ILE A 172 -5.63 17.24 -15.42
N LYS A 173 -4.32 17.16 -15.14
CA LYS A 173 -3.33 16.62 -16.08
C LYS A 173 -3.68 15.19 -16.51
N LEU A 174 -4.13 14.36 -15.58
CA LEU A 174 -4.57 13.00 -15.86
C LEU A 174 -5.81 13.01 -16.75
N ALA A 175 -6.81 13.87 -16.49
CA ALA A 175 -7.99 13.98 -17.33
C ALA A 175 -7.67 14.46 -18.76
N THR A 176 -6.79 15.45 -18.90
CA THR A 176 -6.42 16.05 -20.19
C THR A 176 -5.30 15.33 -20.93
N SER A 177 -4.73 14.26 -20.37
CA SER A 177 -3.68 13.49 -21.03
C SER A 177 -4.24 12.75 -22.26
N ASP A 178 -3.73 13.07 -23.46
CA ASP A 178 -4.17 12.44 -24.72
C ASP A 178 -3.72 10.98 -24.87
N ARG A 179 -2.87 10.47 -23.97
CA ARG A 179 -2.44 9.07 -23.95
C ARG A 179 -3.49 8.19 -23.27
N ILE A 180 -4.13 7.31 -24.06
CA ILE A 180 -4.83 6.08 -23.65
C ILE A 180 -4.06 4.91 -24.24
#